data_AF-A0A820KZ02-F1
#
_entry.id   AF-A0A820KZ02-F1
#
_cell.length_a   1.000
_cell.length_b   1.000
_cell.length_c   1.000
_cell.angle_alpha   90.00
_cell.angle_beta   90.00
_cell.angle_gamma   90.00
#
_symmetry.space_group_name_H-M   'P 1'
#
loop_
_entity.id
_entity.type
_entity.pdbx_description
1 polymer ?
#
loop_
_entity_poly.entity_id
_entity_poly.type
_entity_poly.pdbx_seq_one_letter_code
_entity_poly.pdbx_strand_id
1 'polypeptide(L)'
;TLEEATEPLKNIVPCISTHAHTAKERAKNPADDLSVDESASIALYTMEWEPHTNSLYYILNSTLRNEDRNKLKPWFLYLKLIITAT
;
A
#
# COMPACT_ATOMS: atom_id res chain seq x y z
N THR A 1 -6.84 -0.24 9.72
CA THR A 1 -7.24 -0.98 8.51
C THR A 1 -6.46 -0.49 7.29
N LEU A 2 -6.59 -1.14 6.12
CA LEU A 2 -5.93 -0.67 4.89
C LEU A 2 -6.38 0.75 4.48
N GLU A 3 -7.66 1.11 4.70
CA GLU A 3 -8.19 2.44 4.38
C GLU A 3 -7.50 3.52 5.22
N GLU A 4 -7.39 3.31 6.54
CA GLU A 4 -6.70 4.24 7.42
C GLU A 4 -5.22 4.39 7.06
N ALA A 5 -4.59 3.30 6.64
CA ALA A 5 -3.19 3.30 6.24
C ALA A 5 -2.93 3.98 4.89
N THR A 6 -3.93 4.03 4.01
CA THR A 6 -3.84 4.66 2.69
C THR A 6 -4.39 6.09 2.67
N GLU A 7 -5.09 6.53 3.71
CA GLU A 7 -5.61 7.90 3.85
C GLU A 7 -4.54 8.97 3.64
N PRO A 8 -3.35 8.92 4.28
CA PRO A 8 -2.32 9.94 4.09
C PRO A 8 -1.69 9.91 2.69
N LEU A 9 -1.89 8.83 1.94
CA LEU A 9 -1.29 8.60 0.63
C LEU A 9 -2.16 9.12 -0.52
N LYS A 10 -3.41 9.55 -0.28
CA LYS A 10 -4.34 10.01 -1.32
C LYS A 10 -3.79 11.14 -2.19
N ASN A 11 -2.95 12.01 -1.63
CA ASN A 11 -2.32 13.11 -2.34
C ASN A 11 -0.95 12.76 -2.94
N ILE A 12 -0.46 11.55 -2.71
CA ILE A 12 0.88 11.08 -3.10
C ILE A 12 0.78 10.01 -4.19
N VAL A 13 -0.17 9.08 -4.03
CA VAL A 13 -0.40 7.95 -4.92
C VAL A 13 -1.74 8.13 -5.61
N PRO A 14 -1.76 8.37 -6.94
CA PRO A 14 -2.99 8.53 -7.70
C PRO A 14 -3.90 7.31 -7.56
N CYS A 15 -5.21 7.56 -7.42
CA CYS A 15 -6.24 6.51 -7.39
C CYS A 15 -6.07 5.46 -6.27
N ILE A 16 -5.29 5.74 -5.22
CA ILE A 16 -4.96 4.77 -4.18
C ILE A 16 -6.18 4.15 -3.50
N SER A 17 -7.24 4.93 -3.27
CA SER A 17 -8.49 4.43 -2.65
C SER A 17 -9.15 3.35 -3.49
N THR A 18 -9.20 3.51 -4.82
CA THR A 18 -9.78 2.55 -5.75
C THR A 18 -8.96 1.26 -5.80
N HIS A 19 -7.64 1.40 -5.83
CA HIS A 19 -6.74 0.25 -5.82
C HIS A 19 -6.76 -0.47 -4.47
N ALA A 20 -6.84 0.26 -3.35
CA ALA A 20 -6.98 -0.32 -2.01
C ALA A 20 -8.28 -1.13 -1.87
N HIS A 21 -9.39 -0.60 -2.39
CA HIS A 21 -10.65 -1.35 -2.45
C HIS A 21 -10.50 -2.63 -3.28
N THR A 22 -9.90 -2.53 -4.47
CA THR A 22 -9.66 -3.70 -5.34
C THR A 22 -8.74 -4.73 -4.67
N ALA A 23 -7.72 -4.28 -3.93
CA ALA A 23 -6.81 -5.15 -3.20
C ALA A 23 -7.54 -5.89 -2.06
N LYS A 24 -8.44 -5.21 -1.35
CA LYS A 24 -9.30 -5.84 -0.35
C LYS A 24 -10.22 -6.91 -0.94
N GLU A 25 -10.82 -6.63 -2.09
CA GLU A 25 -11.66 -7.60 -2.80
C GLU A 25 -10.87 -8.86 -3.17
N ARG A 26 -9.61 -8.70 -3.60
CA ARG A 26 -8.70 -9.83 -3.89
C ARG A 26 -8.29 -10.60 -2.63
N ALA A 27 -8.18 -9.91 -1.49
CA ALA A 27 -7.74 -10.47 -0.21
C ALA A 27 -8.87 -11.03 0.67
N LYS A 28 -10.09 -11.17 0.14
CA LYS A 28 -11.26 -11.67 0.91
C LYS A 28 -11.08 -13.08 1.49
N ASN A 29 -10.25 -13.90 0.85
CA ASN A 29 -9.86 -15.22 1.34
C ASN A 29 -8.33 -15.23 1.53
N PRO A 30 -7.81 -14.61 2.60
CA PRO A 30 -6.38 -14.62 2.84
C PRO A 30 -5.91 -16.06 3.03
N ALA A 31 -4.72 -16.37 2.49
CA ALA A 31 -4.02 -17.58 2.88
C ALA A 31 -3.47 -17.39 4.31
N ASP A 32 -3.34 -18.50 5.04
CA ASP A 32 -2.63 -18.56 6.32
C ASP A 32 -3.26 -17.72 7.45
N ASP A 33 -2.45 -17.30 8.43
CA ASP A 33 -2.83 -16.54 9.63
C ASP A 33 -2.92 -15.02 9.40
N LEU A 34 -2.91 -14.56 8.14
CA LEU A 34 -2.96 -13.14 7.80
C LEU A 34 -4.36 -12.56 7.98
N SER A 35 -4.41 -11.34 8.51
CA SER A 35 -5.64 -10.55 8.44
C SER A 35 -5.95 -10.12 7.00
N VAL A 36 -7.23 -9.83 6.73
CA VAL A 36 -7.66 -9.29 5.42
C VAL A 36 -6.90 -8.01 5.08
N ASP A 37 -6.64 -7.13 6.05
CA ASP A 37 -5.91 -5.88 5.82
C ASP A 37 -4.43 -6.12 5.48
N GLU A 38 -3.77 -7.09 6.11
CA GLU A 38 -2.38 -7.47 5.82
C GLU A 38 -2.27 -8.08 4.42
N SER A 39 -3.11 -9.07 4.11
CA SER A 39 -3.16 -9.68 2.77
C SER A 39 -3.49 -8.66 1.69
N ALA A 40 -4.44 -7.74 1.95
CA ALA A 40 -4.77 -6.66 1.04
C ALA A 40 -3.62 -5.66 0.88
N SER A 41 -2.82 -5.42 1.92
CA SER A 41 -1.64 -4.55 1.82
C SER A 41 -0.58 -5.13 0.89
N ILE A 42 -0.33 -6.45 0.94
CA ILE A 42 0.55 -7.17 0.02
C ILE A 42 0.00 -7.13 -1.40
N ALA A 43 -1.30 -7.44 -1.57
CA ALA A 43 -1.97 -7.42 -2.87
C ALA A 43 -1.94 -6.02 -3.51
N LEU A 44 -2.05 -4.96 -2.70
CA LEU A 44 -1.94 -3.58 -3.15
C LEU A 44 -0.52 -3.22 -3.59
N TYR A 45 0.49 -3.72 -2.86
CA TYR A 45 1.90 -3.49 -3.19
C TYR A 45 2.32 -4.17 -4.50
N THR A 46 1.79 -5.36 -4.78
CA THR A 46 2.12 -6.11 -6.01
C THR A 46 1.17 -5.79 -7.17
N MET A 47 0.17 -4.93 -6.96
CA MET A 47 -0.76 -4.54 -8.01
C MET A 47 -0.08 -3.65 -9.05
N GLU A 48 -0.11 -4.09 -10.29
CA GLU A 48 0.26 -3.26 -11.43
C GLU A 48 -0.92 -2.37 -11.84
N TRP A 49 -0.64 -1.11 -12.18
CA TRP A 49 -1.58 -0.23 -12.85
C TRP A 49 -0.87 0.79 -13.74
N GLU A 50 -1.57 1.28 -14.76
CA GLU A 50 -1.01 2.17 -15.78
C GLU A 50 -1.29 3.66 -15.46
N PRO A 51 -0.29 4.55 -15.60
CA PRO A 51 1.12 4.23 -15.90
C PRO A 51 1.83 3.61 -14.69
N HIS A 52 2.77 2.69 -14.92
CA HIS A 52 3.54 2.02 -13.85
C HIS A 52 4.17 2.99 -12.83
N THR A 53 4.58 4.19 -13.27
CA THR A 53 5.15 5.23 -12.40
C THR A 53 4.17 5.78 -11.37
N ASN A 54 2.87 5.56 -11.56
CA ASN A 54 1.83 5.94 -10.61
C ASN A 54 1.51 4.81 -9.62
N SER A 55 2.11 3.63 -9.78
CA SER A 55 1.89 2.49 -8.89
C SER A 55 2.35 2.76 -7.47
N LEU A 56 1.64 2.20 -6.48
CA LEU A 56 2.06 2.30 -5.08
C LEU A 56 3.47 1.73 -4.92
N TYR A 57 3.76 0.59 -5.56
CA TYR A 57 5.09 -0.01 -5.60
C TYR A 57 6.15 1.00 -6.06
N TYR A 58 5.95 1.63 -7.21
CA TYR A 58 6.94 2.53 -7.80
C TYR A 58 7.19 3.74 -6.90
N ILE A 59 6.11 4.39 -6.45
CA ILE A 59 6.19 5.61 -5.64
C ILE A 59 6.78 5.32 -4.26
N LEU A 60 6.38 4.21 -3.62
CA LEU A 60 6.93 3.81 -2.32
C LEU A 60 8.44 3.51 -2.45
N ASN A 61 8.85 2.71 -3.43
CA ASN A 61 10.27 2.40 -3.62
C ASN A 61 11.10 3.63 -4.01
N SER A 62 10.53 4.57 -4.74
CA SER A 62 11.16 5.88 -4.99
C SER A 62 11.31 6.68 -3.68
N THR A 63 10.26 6.70 -2.85
CA THR A 63 10.25 7.41 -1.56
C THR A 63 11.26 6.81 -0.56
N LEU A 64 11.37 5.48 -0.51
CA LEU A 64 12.34 4.77 0.34
C LEU A 64 13.80 5.11 -0.03
N ARG A 65 14.07 5.31 -1.32
CA ARG A 65 15.39 5.70 -1.83
C ARG A 65 15.69 7.18 -1.70
N ASN A 66 14.69 8.02 -1.39
CA ASN A 66 14.88 9.45 -1.25
C ASN A 66 15.64 9.78 0.05
N GLU A 67 16.63 10.67 -0.02
CA GLU A 67 17.43 11.08 1.15
C GLU A 67 16.59 11.81 2.21
N ASP A 68 15.55 12.54 1.80
CA ASP A 68 14.65 13.23 2.73
C ASP A 68 13.70 12.25 3.41
N ARG A 69 14.10 11.81 4.62
CA ARG A 69 13.32 10.90 5.47
C ARG A 69 11.97 11.47 5.90
N ASN A 70 11.72 12.77 5.80
CA ASN A 70 10.40 13.33 6.10
C ASN A 70 9.34 12.86 5.10
N LYS A 71 9.73 12.54 3.86
CA LYS A 71 8.81 12.02 2.84
C LYS A 71 8.27 10.64 3.17
N LEU A 72 8.91 9.90 4.08
CA LEU A 72 8.44 8.60 4.56
C LEU A 72 7.33 8.70 5.61
N LYS A 73 7.17 9.84 6.30
CA LYS A 73 6.19 9.99 7.39
C LYS A 73 4.75 9.60 6.99
N PRO A 74 4.23 10.00 5.81
CA PRO A 74 2.88 9.58 5.39
C PRO A 74 2.72 8.06 5.19
N TRP A 75 3.84 7.33 5.00
CA TRP A 75 3.84 5.90 4.70
C TRP A 75 3.86 5.01 5.93
N PHE A 76 4.08 5.55 7.14
CA PHE A 76 4.32 4.73 8.33
C PHE A 76 3.19 3.75 8.65
N LEU A 77 1.93 4.15 8.48
CA LEU A 77 0.80 3.25 8.71
C LEU A 77 0.75 2.11 7.69
N TYR A 78 1.00 2.41 6.41
CA TYR A 78 1.05 1.41 5.36
C TYR A 78 2.25 0.48 5.49
N LEU A 79 3.43 1.03 5.79
CA LEU A 79 4.64 0.25 6.07
C LEU A 79 4.46 -0.67 7.27
N LYS A 80 3.76 -0.22 8.32
CA LYS A 80 3.43 -1.06 9.46
C LYS A 80 2.62 -2.28 9.02
N LEU A 81 1.53 -2.08 8.26
CA LEU A 81 0.69 -3.18 7.77
C LEU A 81 1.46 -4.20 6.93
N ILE A 82 2.25 -3.74 5.95
CA ILE A 82 2.91 -4.66 5.02
C ILE A 82 4.10 -5.39 5.65
N ILE A 83 4.77 -4.79 6.66
CA ILE A 83 5.89 -5.42 7.36
C ILE A 83 5.39 -6.41 8.42
N THR A 84 4.21 -6.18 9.02
CA THR A 84 3.63 -7.12 10.00
C THR A 84 2.91 -8.30 9.37
N ALA A 85 2.66 -8.27 8.06
CA ALA A 85 2.15 -9.41 7.32
C ALA A 85 3.22 -10.52 7.24
N THR A 86 3.25 -11.40 8.23
CA THR A 86 4.23 -12.51 8.39
C THR A 86 3.55 -13.85 8.53
#